data_AF-M0MLE6-F1
#
_entry.id   AF-M0MLE6-F1
#
_cell.length_a   1.000
_cell.length_b   1.000
_cell.length_c   1.000
_cell.angle_alpha   90.00
_cell.angle_beta   90.00
_cell.angle_gamma   90.00
#
_symmetry.space_group_name_H-M   'P 1'
#
loop_
_entity.id
_entity.type
_entity.pdbx_description
1 polymer ?
#
loop_
_entity_poly.entity_id
_entity_poly.type
_entity_poly.pdbx_seq_one_letter_code
_entity_poly.pdbx_strand_id
1 'polypeptide(L)'
;MPFSVSWSTLLEECEELPSDATLVTPNAHKEFRLTDVQEQRIIIEFPDGESRPLQRDQFETLYQRIYEADGGYDLGKLPVGAEPYAAVLSLHPRYEVNEDRGAIIESETATTTQLVDEGAEDEKTERKEPDLDVYADALLLVDALERHEVESLTELETGTLVNLYTLLSDVQRNSNNLRQDVADVLLDRVHHDQPVHSQYGSVQRTSRRNRSLKDEETVLKVLDEAGVDRERVMSVDRSKVDEVLDVVTVPASAVYDIEEQEYVRKAEVNEDTKETRLQGLKDSLATSDEPEAEELREEIEELESRINELTEFRSGQTFS
;
A
#
# COMPACT_ATOMS: atom_id res chain seq x y z
N MET A 1 -6.85 -31.25 -4.12
CA MET A 1 -5.70 -32.03 -4.67
C MET A 1 -5.35 -33.10 -3.63
N PRO A 2 -4.72 -34.25 -3.94
CA PRO A 2 -4.22 -35.13 -2.87
C PRO A 2 -3.05 -34.45 -2.13
N PHE A 3 -3.02 -34.58 -0.80
CA PHE A 3 -1.97 -33.98 0.06
C PHE A 3 -0.55 -34.34 -0.42
N SER A 4 -0.34 -35.57 -0.92
CA SER A 4 0.97 -36.01 -1.40
C SER A 4 1.53 -35.15 -2.54
N VAL A 5 0.67 -34.63 -3.43
CA VAL A 5 1.12 -33.78 -4.55
C VAL A 5 1.42 -32.37 -4.05
N SER A 6 0.55 -31.82 -3.20
CA SER A 6 0.79 -30.51 -2.56
C SER A 6 2.03 -30.53 -1.67
N TRP A 7 2.32 -31.65 -1.01
CA TRP A 7 3.53 -31.84 -0.22
C TRP A 7 4.79 -31.84 -1.09
N SER A 8 4.79 -32.53 -2.23
CA SER A 8 5.91 -32.50 -3.17
C SER A 8 6.18 -31.09 -3.69
N THR A 9 5.14 -30.36 -4.11
CA THR A 9 5.28 -28.96 -4.53
C THR A 9 5.82 -28.08 -3.40
N LEU A 10 5.33 -28.23 -2.17
CA LEU A 10 5.84 -27.46 -1.04
C LEU A 10 7.34 -27.72 -0.77
N LEU A 11 7.79 -28.97 -0.92
CA LEU A 11 9.22 -29.29 -0.76
C LEU A 11 10.07 -28.66 -1.87
N GLU A 12 9.60 -28.66 -3.12
CA GLU A 12 10.25 -27.98 -4.24
C GLU A 12 10.41 -26.48 -3.96
N GLU A 13 9.33 -25.80 -3.58
CA GLU A 13 9.37 -24.36 -3.21
C GLU A 13 10.34 -24.08 -2.05
N CYS A 14 10.40 -24.97 -1.05
CA CYS A 14 11.31 -24.85 0.07
C CYS A 14 12.79 -25.06 -0.31
N GLU A 15 13.07 -25.92 -1.30
CA GLU A 15 14.42 -26.17 -1.82
C GLU A 15 14.91 -25.05 -2.73
N GLU A 16 14.00 -24.34 -3.40
CA GLU A 16 14.30 -23.19 -4.26
C GLU A 16 14.60 -21.91 -3.46
N LEU A 17 14.26 -21.86 -2.17
CA LEU A 17 14.56 -20.72 -1.32
C LEU A 17 16.07 -20.47 -1.18
N PRO A 18 16.51 -19.19 -1.24
CA PRO A 18 17.87 -18.82 -0.88
C PRO A 18 18.24 -19.28 0.53
N SER A 19 19.48 -19.71 0.73
CA SER A 19 19.95 -20.22 2.04
C SER A 19 19.92 -19.19 3.18
N ASP A 20 19.79 -17.90 2.85
CA ASP A 20 19.64 -16.78 3.78
C ASP A 20 18.20 -16.24 3.86
N ALA A 21 17.26 -16.85 3.13
CA ALA A 21 15.85 -16.50 3.18
C ALA A 21 15.31 -16.62 4.61
N THR A 22 14.65 -15.55 5.06
CA THR A 22 14.08 -15.47 6.40
C THR A 22 12.56 -15.42 6.28
N LEU A 23 11.89 -16.37 6.93
CA LEU A 23 10.44 -16.45 7.02
C LEU A 23 9.96 -15.85 8.34
N VAL A 24 8.73 -15.37 8.35
CA VAL A 24 8.12 -14.73 9.51
C VAL A 24 6.82 -15.46 9.86
N THR A 25 6.61 -15.75 11.15
CA THR A 25 5.35 -16.39 11.57
C THR A 25 4.16 -15.40 11.48
N PRO A 26 2.95 -15.84 11.09
CA PRO A 26 1.86 -14.92 10.76
C PRO A 26 1.31 -14.06 11.91
N ASN A 27 1.30 -14.56 13.14
CA ASN A 27 0.70 -13.84 14.28
C ASN A 27 1.76 -13.31 15.25
N ALA A 28 2.75 -14.14 15.59
CA ALA A 28 3.81 -13.75 16.52
C ALA A 28 4.94 -12.96 15.86
N HIS A 29 4.94 -12.83 14.52
CA HIS A 29 5.99 -12.21 13.71
C HIS A 29 7.40 -12.64 14.12
N LYS A 30 7.57 -13.93 14.42
CA LYS A 30 8.88 -14.50 14.75
C LYS A 30 9.61 -14.87 13.47
N GLU A 31 10.80 -14.31 13.30
CA GLU A 31 11.72 -14.68 12.23
C GLU A 31 12.29 -16.08 12.45
N PHE A 32 12.43 -16.85 11.38
CA PHE A 32 13.13 -18.13 11.35
C PHE A 32 13.64 -18.42 9.93
N ARG A 33 14.55 -19.38 9.78
CA ARG A 33 15.07 -19.81 8.48
C ARG A 33 14.88 -21.31 8.29
N LEU A 34 14.77 -21.75 7.04
CA LEU A 34 14.88 -23.18 6.72
C LEU A 34 16.37 -23.54 6.68
N THR A 35 16.73 -24.61 7.37
CA THR A 35 18.11 -25.11 7.43
C THR A 35 18.28 -26.42 6.69
N ASP A 36 17.20 -27.20 6.58
CA ASP A 36 17.20 -28.49 5.88
C ASP A 36 15.78 -28.88 5.45
N VAL A 37 15.65 -29.46 4.27
CA VAL A 37 14.36 -29.89 3.69
C VAL A 37 14.44 -31.39 3.43
N GLN A 38 13.52 -32.16 4.01
CA GLN A 38 13.50 -33.62 3.90
C GLN A 38 12.08 -34.10 3.57
N GLU A 39 11.98 -35.26 2.92
CA GLU A 39 10.69 -35.83 2.48
C GLU A 39 9.67 -36.00 3.62
N GLN A 40 10.13 -36.20 4.86
CA GLN A 40 9.28 -36.42 6.03
C GLN A 40 9.20 -35.22 6.99
N ARG A 41 10.05 -34.20 6.80
CA ARG A 41 10.12 -33.03 7.70
C ARG A 41 10.92 -31.88 7.11
N ILE A 42 10.66 -30.67 7.58
CA ILE A 42 11.43 -29.46 7.28
C ILE A 42 12.07 -28.97 8.58
N ILE A 43 13.37 -28.67 8.58
CA ILE A 43 14.08 -28.16 9.76
C ILE A 43 14.17 -26.64 9.68
N ILE A 44 13.66 -25.98 10.71
CA ILE A 44 13.76 -24.53 10.89
C ILE A 44 14.71 -24.16 12.02
N GLU A 45 15.28 -22.97 11.95
CA GLU A 45 16.10 -22.40 13.02
C GLU A 45 15.66 -20.96 13.33
N PHE A 46 15.46 -20.67 14.61
CA PHE A 46 15.16 -19.33 15.10
C PHE A 46 16.46 -18.53 15.38
N PRO A 47 16.44 -17.18 15.38
CA PRO A 47 17.61 -16.35 15.65
C PRO A 47 18.30 -16.58 17.02
N ASP A 48 17.59 -17.17 17.98
CA ASP A 48 18.12 -17.55 19.29
C ASP A 48 18.88 -18.90 19.29
N GLY A 49 18.98 -19.55 18.12
CA GLY A 49 19.65 -20.83 17.92
C GLY A 49 18.78 -22.04 18.24
N GLU A 50 17.47 -21.86 18.51
CA GLU A 50 16.55 -22.97 18.67
C GLU A 50 16.23 -23.63 17.31
N SER A 51 16.56 -24.92 17.17
CA SER A 51 16.27 -25.70 15.96
C SER A 51 15.03 -26.60 16.12
N ARG A 52 14.07 -26.36 15.22
CA ARG A 52 12.72 -26.90 15.06
C ARG A 52 12.49 -27.95 13.96
N PRO A 53 12.21 -29.25 14.18
CA PRO A 53 11.67 -30.07 13.10
C PRO A 53 10.14 -29.86 12.93
N LEU A 54 9.73 -29.48 11.71
CA LEU A 54 8.33 -29.43 11.27
C LEU A 54 7.96 -30.74 10.57
N GLN A 55 7.04 -31.50 11.13
CA GLN A 55 6.71 -32.87 10.68
C GLN A 55 5.66 -32.87 9.56
N ARG A 56 5.85 -33.71 8.53
CA ARG A 56 4.89 -33.88 7.42
C ARG A 56 3.45 -34.13 7.89
N ASP A 57 3.24 -34.98 8.89
CA ASP A 57 1.90 -35.33 9.40
C ASP A 57 1.14 -34.11 9.95
N GLN A 58 1.87 -33.11 10.47
CA GLN A 58 1.27 -31.88 10.96
C GLN A 58 0.87 -30.94 9.81
N PHE A 59 1.64 -30.93 8.72
CA PHE A 59 1.22 -30.26 7.48
C PHE A 59 -0.02 -30.93 6.89
N GLU A 60 -0.11 -32.27 6.90
CA GLU A 60 -1.30 -32.98 6.44
C GLU A 60 -2.54 -32.62 7.25
N THR A 61 -2.38 -32.52 8.57
CA THR A 61 -3.45 -32.11 9.47
C THR A 61 -3.90 -30.68 9.18
N LEU A 62 -2.97 -29.75 8.95
CA LEU A 62 -3.29 -28.37 8.61
C LEU A 62 -3.96 -28.27 7.23
N TYR A 63 -3.44 -28.99 6.24
CA TYR A 63 -4.00 -29.12 4.89
C TYR A 63 -5.47 -29.57 4.94
N GLN A 64 -5.76 -30.65 5.68
CA GLN A 64 -7.13 -31.16 5.82
C GLN A 64 -8.05 -30.14 6.47
N ARG A 65 -7.59 -29.44 7.51
CA ARG A 65 -8.39 -28.41 8.18
C ARG A 65 -8.71 -27.21 7.30
N ILE A 66 -7.79 -26.81 6.42
CA ILE A 66 -8.03 -25.74 5.46
C ILE A 66 -9.05 -26.20 4.42
N TYR A 67 -8.89 -27.41 3.90
CA TYR A 67 -9.81 -28.00 2.91
C TYR A 67 -11.23 -28.21 3.45
N GLU A 68 -11.37 -28.58 4.74
CA GLU A 68 -12.67 -28.74 5.41
C GLU A 68 -13.31 -27.42 5.81
N ALA A 69 -12.54 -26.33 5.92
CA ALA A 69 -13.02 -25.03 6.34
C ALA A 69 -13.55 -24.22 5.14
N ASP A 70 -14.83 -23.87 5.18
CA ASP A 70 -15.46 -23.02 4.17
C ASP A 70 -14.88 -21.60 4.24
N GLY A 71 -13.92 -21.31 3.35
CA GLY A 71 -13.24 -20.02 3.26
C GLY A 71 -11.96 -19.86 4.10
N GLY A 72 -11.33 -20.97 4.52
CA GLY A 72 -9.98 -21.02 5.12
C GLY A 72 -9.91 -21.23 6.64
N TYR A 73 -8.71 -21.53 7.15
CA TYR A 73 -8.46 -21.88 8.55
C TYR A 73 -7.97 -20.67 9.36
N ASP A 74 -8.71 -20.35 10.43
CA ASP A 74 -8.39 -19.30 11.40
C ASP A 74 -7.08 -19.59 12.15
N LEU A 75 -6.07 -18.73 11.93
CA LEU A 75 -4.73 -18.84 12.53
C LEU A 75 -4.75 -18.63 14.04
N GLY A 76 -5.74 -17.93 14.59
CA GLY A 76 -5.95 -17.79 16.04
C GLY A 76 -6.31 -19.12 16.73
N LYS A 77 -6.74 -20.13 15.97
CA LYS A 77 -7.03 -21.49 16.46
C LYS A 77 -5.85 -22.44 16.32
N LEU A 78 -4.69 -21.96 15.85
CA LEU A 78 -3.49 -22.79 15.78
C LEU A 78 -3.06 -23.22 17.20
N PRO A 79 -2.65 -24.49 17.39
CA PRO A 79 -1.99 -24.89 18.62
C PRO A 79 -0.74 -24.05 18.87
N VAL A 80 -0.35 -23.89 20.14
CA VAL A 80 0.87 -23.18 20.53
C VAL A 80 2.07 -23.76 19.80
N GLY A 81 2.82 -22.91 19.11
CA GLY A 81 3.98 -23.31 18.31
C GLY A 81 3.65 -23.93 16.96
N ALA A 82 2.41 -23.88 16.48
CA ALA A 82 2.06 -24.34 15.14
C ALA A 82 2.17 -23.26 14.05
N GLU A 83 2.44 -21.99 14.41
CA GLU A 83 2.58 -20.90 13.43
C GLU A 83 3.63 -21.13 12.33
N PRO A 84 4.81 -21.74 12.60
CA PRO A 84 5.75 -22.02 11.53
C PRO A 84 5.21 -22.95 10.44
N TYR A 85 4.24 -23.82 10.77
CA TYR A 85 3.59 -24.65 9.76
C TYR A 85 2.75 -23.81 8.79
N ALA A 86 2.08 -22.75 9.27
CA ALA A 86 1.32 -21.87 8.40
C ALA A 86 2.23 -21.01 7.52
N ALA A 87 3.33 -20.47 8.09
CA ALA A 87 4.32 -19.69 7.33
C ALA A 87 5.04 -20.52 6.26
N VAL A 88 5.40 -21.77 6.56
CA VAL A 88 6.01 -22.65 5.55
C VAL A 88 4.95 -23.07 4.52
N LEU A 89 3.72 -23.38 4.94
CA LEU A 89 2.66 -23.76 4.00
C LEU A 89 2.32 -22.63 3.01
N SER A 90 2.46 -21.35 3.38
CA SER A 90 2.24 -20.23 2.46
C SER A 90 3.31 -20.06 1.37
N LEU A 91 4.40 -20.82 1.41
CA LEU A 91 5.32 -20.94 0.27
C LEU A 91 4.69 -21.71 -0.88
N HIS A 92 3.74 -22.59 -0.58
CA HIS A 92 3.06 -23.35 -1.61
C HIS A 92 2.10 -22.44 -2.38
N PRO A 93 2.12 -22.39 -3.73
CA PRO A 93 1.40 -21.39 -4.52
C PRO A 93 -0.12 -21.33 -4.33
N ARG A 94 -0.74 -22.42 -3.84
CA ARG A 94 -2.19 -22.47 -3.55
C ARG A 94 -2.57 -21.97 -2.16
N TYR A 95 -1.62 -21.68 -1.28
CA TYR A 95 -1.91 -21.30 0.11
C TYR A 95 -1.41 -19.90 0.39
N GLU A 96 -2.30 -19.08 0.94
CA GLU A 96 -1.99 -17.70 1.29
C GLU A 96 -2.39 -17.45 2.73
N VAL A 97 -1.50 -16.78 3.47
CA VAL A 97 -1.84 -16.20 4.77
C VAL A 97 -2.56 -14.89 4.50
N ASN A 98 -3.87 -14.88 4.72
CA ASN A 98 -4.67 -13.68 4.66
C ASN A 98 -4.60 -12.98 6.03
N GLU A 99 -3.69 -12.02 6.15
CA GLU A 99 -3.46 -11.25 7.38
C GLU A 99 -4.72 -10.50 7.83
N ASP A 100 -5.50 -9.95 6.88
CA ASP A 100 -6.75 -9.23 7.16
C ASP A 100 -7.80 -10.10 7.87
N ARG A 101 -7.91 -11.39 7.48
CA ARG A 101 -8.83 -12.35 8.09
C ARG A 101 -8.20 -13.14 9.24
N GLY A 102 -6.89 -12.98 9.47
CA GLY A 102 -6.13 -13.82 10.39
C GLY A 102 -6.27 -15.31 10.05
N ALA A 103 -6.33 -15.66 8.77
CA ALA A 103 -6.63 -17.01 8.32
C ALA A 103 -5.73 -17.45 7.16
N ILE A 104 -5.39 -18.74 7.11
CA ILE A 104 -4.74 -19.34 5.94
C ILE A 104 -5.82 -19.90 5.01
N ILE A 105 -5.82 -19.46 3.76
CA ILE A 105 -6.84 -19.81 2.77
C ILE A 105 -6.21 -20.64 1.65
N GLU A 106 -6.98 -21.56 1.07
CA GLU A 106 -6.63 -22.21 -0.20
C GLU A 106 -7.19 -21.35 -1.34
N SER A 107 -6.31 -20.85 -2.21
CA SER A 107 -6.69 -20.09 -3.41
C SER A 107 -6.88 -21.04 -4.60
N GLU A 108 -7.97 -20.85 -5.36
CA GLU A 108 -8.24 -21.67 -6.56
C GLU A 108 -7.30 -21.36 -7.73
N THR A 109 -6.68 -20.18 -7.71
CA THR A 109 -5.59 -19.74 -8.58
C THR A 109 -4.28 -19.80 -7.81
N ALA A 110 -3.18 -20.21 -8.43
CA ALA A 110 -1.85 -20.13 -7.82
C ALA A 110 -1.54 -18.65 -7.52
N THR A 111 -1.61 -18.27 -6.26
CA THR A 111 -1.29 -16.90 -5.82
C THR A 111 0.15 -16.92 -5.36
N THR A 112 1.01 -16.32 -6.16
CA THR A 112 2.39 -15.95 -5.81
C THR A 112 2.40 -15.16 -4.50
N THR A 113 2.65 -15.84 -3.40
CA THR A 113 2.81 -15.19 -2.09
C THR A 113 4.25 -15.38 -1.62
N GLN A 114 4.91 -14.25 -1.41
CA GLN A 114 6.11 -14.07 -0.58
C GLN A 114 7.43 -14.69 -1.06
N LEU A 115 7.72 -14.56 -2.35
CA LEU A 115 9.11 -14.54 -2.84
C LEU A 115 9.38 -13.20 -3.53
N VAL A 116 10.39 -12.49 -3.02
CA VAL A 116 11.00 -11.35 -3.67
C VAL A 116 11.73 -11.89 -4.91
N ASP A 117 11.15 -11.61 -6.07
CA ASP A 117 11.72 -11.58 -7.42
C ASP A 117 12.53 -12.80 -7.91
N GLU A 118 11.96 -13.54 -8.87
CA GLU A 118 12.45 -13.59 -10.26
C GLU A 118 11.70 -14.69 -11.05
N GLY A 119 10.93 -14.29 -12.08
CA GLY A 119 10.76 -15.12 -13.27
C GLY A 119 9.73 -16.26 -13.28
N ALA A 120 8.60 -16.17 -12.56
CA ALA A 120 7.46 -17.03 -12.89
C ALA A 120 6.77 -16.47 -14.15
N GLU A 121 6.69 -17.26 -15.22
CA GLU A 121 5.84 -16.97 -16.37
C GLU A 121 4.40 -16.78 -15.86
N ASP A 122 3.98 -15.51 -15.74
CA ASP A 122 2.62 -15.13 -15.38
C ASP A 122 1.66 -15.92 -16.29
N GLU A 123 0.80 -16.77 -15.70
CA GLU A 123 -0.48 -17.06 -16.34
C GLU A 123 -1.09 -15.70 -16.62
N LYS A 124 -1.07 -15.28 -17.89
CA LYS A 124 -1.52 -13.98 -18.39
C LYS A 124 -3.00 -13.81 -18.07
N THR A 125 -3.30 -13.50 -16.82
CA THR A 125 -4.57 -12.93 -16.42
C THR A 125 -4.61 -11.61 -17.15
N GLU A 126 -5.46 -11.54 -18.17
CA GLU A 126 -5.58 -10.37 -19.03
C GLU A 126 -5.76 -9.13 -18.15
N ARG A 127 -4.84 -8.16 -18.26
CA ARG A 127 -4.89 -6.95 -17.45
C ARG A 127 -6.17 -6.22 -17.81
N LYS A 128 -7.04 -6.03 -16.82
CA LYS A 128 -8.26 -5.25 -17.01
C LYS A 128 -8.00 -3.79 -16.66
N GLU A 129 -8.33 -2.91 -17.57
CA GLU A 129 -8.36 -1.47 -17.32
C GLU A 129 -9.33 -1.14 -16.17
N PRO A 130 -8.86 -0.46 -15.11
CA PRO A 130 -9.70 -0.07 -14.00
C PRO A 130 -10.51 1.19 -14.35
N ASP A 131 -11.77 1.22 -13.91
CA ASP A 131 -12.66 2.38 -14.04
C ASP A 131 -12.35 3.39 -12.92
N LEU A 132 -11.22 4.10 -13.04
CA LEU A 132 -10.73 5.08 -12.08
C LEU A 132 -10.19 6.32 -12.80
N ASP A 133 -10.64 7.51 -12.39
CA ASP A 133 -10.20 8.78 -13.00
C ASP A 133 -8.66 8.93 -12.98
N VAL A 134 -8.02 8.57 -11.86
CA VAL A 134 -6.56 8.63 -11.73
C VAL A 134 -5.82 7.73 -12.71
N TYR A 135 -6.44 6.63 -13.16
CA TYR A 135 -5.83 5.73 -14.13
C TYR A 135 -5.76 6.39 -15.51
N ALA A 136 -6.90 6.91 -15.98
CA ALA A 136 -6.97 7.60 -17.26
C ALA A 136 -6.07 8.84 -17.29
N ASP A 137 -6.11 9.67 -16.24
CA ASP A 137 -5.29 10.88 -16.15
C ASP A 137 -3.78 10.55 -16.07
N ALA A 138 -3.41 9.46 -15.40
CA ALA A 138 -2.01 9.03 -15.33
C ALA A 138 -1.50 8.56 -16.69
N LEU A 139 -2.32 7.84 -17.47
CA LEU A 139 -1.95 7.45 -18.83
C LEU A 139 -1.76 8.67 -19.73
N LEU A 140 -2.68 9.64 -19.69
CA LEU A 140 -2.55 10.90 -20.44
C LEU A 140 -1.32 11.70 -20.01
N LEU A 141 -0.98 11.70 -18.71
CA LEU A 141 0.24 12.33 -18.22
C LEU A 141 1.50 11.62 -18.73
N VAL A 142 1.56 10.29 -18.67
CA VAL A 142 2.69 9.51 -19.21
C VAL A 142 2.89 9.81 -20.69
N ASP A 143 1.81 9.76 -21.46
CA ASP A 143 1.75 10.06 -22.89
C ASP A 143 2.21 11.50 -23.21
N ALA A 144 1.82 12.49 -22.41
CA ALA A 144 2.31 13.86 -22.54
C ALA A 144 3.78 14.03 -22.16
N LEU A 145 4.28 13.28 -21.18
CA LEU A 145 5.68 13.29 -20.76
C LEU A 145 6.59 12.61 -21.79
N GLU A 146 6.09 11.60 -22.51
CA GLU A 146 6.84 10.91 -23.57
C GLU A 146 7.01 11.77 -24.83
N ARG A 147 6.03 12.63 -25.16
CA ARG A 147 6.12 13.52 -26.33
C ARG A 147 6.91 14.82 -26.12
N HIS A 148 7.28 15.15 -24.88
CA HIS A 148 7.90 16.43 -24.55
C HIS A 148 9.16 16.29 -23.70
N GLU A 149 10.24 16.98 -24.08
CA GLU A 149 11.49 17.01 -23.30
C GLU A 149 11.32 17.88 -22.05
N VAL A 150 10.79 17.27 -20.99
CA VAL A 150 10.45 17.94 -19.72
C VAL A 150 11.63 18.23 -18.80
N GLU A 151 12.85 17.80 -19.16
CA GLU A 151 14.07 18.13 -18.41
C GLU A 151 14.41 19.63 -18.46
N SER A 152 13.90 20.35 -19.46
CA SER A 152 14.09 21.80 -19.65
C SER A 152 12.76 22.56 -19.79
N LEU A 153 12.00 22.68 -18.69
CA LEU A 153 10.69 23.36 -18.67
C LEU A 153 10.70 24.79 -19.24
N THR A 154 11.82 25.50 -19.19
CA THR A 154 11.96 26.87 -19.72
C THR A 154 11.96 26.94 -21.24
N GLU A 155 12.23 25.82 -21.92
CA GLU A 155 12.30 25.72 -23.38
C GLU A 155 10.96 25.30 -23.99
N LEU A 156 10.01 24.85 -23.15
CA LEU A 156 8.69 24.42 -23.58
C LEU A 156 7.78 25.62 -23.91
N GLU A 157 6.92 25.43 -24.90
CA GLU A 157 5.90 26.40 -25.24
C GLU A 157 4.87 26.54 -24.12
N THR A 158 4.28 27.73 -23.99
CA THR A 158 3.28 28.01 -22.94
C THR A 158 2.08 27.06 -23.03
N GLY A 159 1.67 26.65 -24.24
CA GLY A 159 0.59 25.66 -24.41
C GLY A 159 0.93 24.32 -23.79
N THR A 160 2.14 23.81 -24.03
CA THR A 160 2.66 22.58 -23.42
C THR A 160 2.73 22.69 -21.90
N LEU A 161 3.21 23.82 -21.36
CA LEU A 161 3.27 24.04 -19.92
C LEU A 161 1.87 24.05 -19.28
N VAL A 162 0.87 24.64 -19.93
CA VAL A 162 -0.53 24.62 -19.46
C VAL A 162 -1.09 23.20 -19.46
N ASN A 163 -0.83 22.43 -20.50
CA ASN A 163 -1.28 21.03 -20.59
C ASN A 163 -0.65 20.19 -19.48
N LEU A 164 0.68 20.26 -19.32
CA LEU A 164 1.39 19.54 -18.26
C LEU A 164 0.90 19.95 -16.87
N TYR A 165 0.71 21.25 -16.62
CA TYR A 165 0.19 21.74 -15.34
C TYR A 165 -1.20 21.18 -15.03
N THR A 166 -2.08 21.14 -16.03
CA THR A 166 -3.46 20.64 -15.88
C THR A 166 -3.45 19.14 -15.56
N LEU A 167 -2.73 18.34 -16.35
CA LEU A 167 -2.64 16.89 -16.13
C LEU A 167 -1.99 16.55 -14.79
N LEU A 168 -0.92 17.25 -14.39
CA LEU A 168 -0.29 17.08 -13.07
C LEU A 168 -1.26 17.41 -11.93
N SER A 169 -2.07 18.46 -12.09
CA SER A 169 -3.09 18.85 -11.11
C SER A 169 -4.17 17.79 -10.97
N ASP A 170 -4.67 17.25 -12.09
CA ASP A 170 -5.72 16.22 -12.09
C ASP A 170 -5.20 14.90 -11.50
N VAL A 171 -4.02 14.43 -11.92
CA VAL A 171 -3.36 13.26 -11.33
C VAL A 171 -3.12 13.46 -9.84
N GLN A 172 -2.63 14.63 -9.40
CA GLN A 172 -2.43 14.91 -7.98
C GLN A 172 -3.75 14.81 -7.20
N ARG A 173 -4.81 15.44 -7.70
CA ARG A 173 -6.12 15.47 -7.04
C ARG A 173 -6.73 14.08 -6.96
N ASN A 174 -6.78 13.36 -8.08
CA ASN A 174 -7.42 12.05 -8.17
C ASN A 174 -6.61 10.98 -7.43
N SER A 175 -5.27 11.05 -7.47
CA SER A 175 -4.41 10.22 -6.61
C SER A 175 -4.67 10.49 -5.13
N ASN A 176 -4.86 11.75 -4.73
CA ASN A 176 -5.12 12.08 -3.34
C ASN A 176 -6.53 11.67 -2.87
N ASN A 177 -7.54 11.68 -3.76
CA ASN A 177 -8.86 11.14 -3.47
C ASN A 177 -8.78 9.63 -3.23
N LEU A 178 -8.23 8.87 -4.17
CA LEU A 178 -8.08 7.42 -4.02
C LEU A 178 -7.22 7.06 -2.80
N ARG A 179 -6.15 7.82 -2.53
CA ARG A 179 -5.32 7.64 -1.33
C ARG A 179 -6.11 7.84 -0.04
N GLN A 180 -7.08 8.77 -0.01
CA GLN A 180 -7.96 8.95 1.16
C GLN A 180 -8.92 7.78 1.31
N ASP A 181 -9.56 7.33 0.23
CA ASP A 181 -10.44 6.15 0.27
C ASP A 181 -9.70 4.90 0.78
N VAL A 182 -8.46 4.69 0.30
CA VAL A 182 -7.58 3.63 0.79
C VAL A 182 -7.21 3.83 2.26
N ALA A 183 -6.89 5.06 2.68
CA ALA A 183 -6.56 5.36 4.07
C ALA A 183 -7.73 5.10 5.02
N ASP A 184 -8.96 5.42 4.61
CA ASP A 184 -10.17 5.17 5.39
C ASP A 184 -10.37 3.66 5.61
N VAL A 185 -10.17 2.85 4.57
CA VAL A 185 -10.21 1.39 4.70
C VAL A 185 -9.07 0.86 5.59
N LEU A 186 -7.86 1.41 5.47
CA LEU A 186 -6.73 1.03 6.30
C LEU A 186 -6.91 1.42 7.78
N LEU A 187 -7.65 2.49 8.09
CA LEU A 187 -7.97 2.85 9.48
C LEU A 187 -8.77 1.75 10.19
N ASP A 188 -9.63 1.04 9.46
CA ASP A 188 -10.38 -0.09 10.03
C ASP A 188 -9.52 -1.35 10.21
N ARG A 189 -8.44 -1.49 9.44
CA ARG A 189 -7.60 -2.71 9.41
C ARG A 189 -6.34 -2.60 10.29
N VAL A 190 -5.75 -1.41 10.38
CA VAL A 190 -4.48 -1.20 11.09
C VAL A 190 -4.75 -0.88 12.56
N HIS A 191 -4.20 -1.71 13.45
CA HIS A 191 -4.24 -1.48 14.89
C HIS A 191 -3.24 -0.39 15.32
N HIS A 192 -3.50 0.24 16.47
CA HIS A 192 -2.61 1.24 17.04
C HIS A 192 -1.27 0.59 17.46
N ASP A 193 -0.19 1.37 17.32
CA ASP A 193 1.16 1.14 17.87
C ASP A 193 2.20 0.40 17.01
N GLN A 194 1.87 -0.20 15.86
CA GLN A 194 2.89 -0.82 14.97
C GLN A 194 2.68 -0.54 13.47
N PRO A 195 3.75 -0.30 12.68
CA PRO A 195 3.64 -0.19 11.23
C PRO A 195 3.28 -1.53 10.57
N VAL A 196 2.41 -1.51 9.57
CA VAL A 196 2.11 -2.63 8.67
C VAL A 196 2.95 -2.47 7.41
N HIS A 197 3.72 -3.49 7.06
CA HIS A 197 4.65 -3.49 5.93
C HIS A 197 4.02 -4.17 4.70
N SER A 198 4.37 -3.67 3.52
CA SER A 198 4.01 -4.24 2.22
C SER A 198 5.13 -4.00 1.21
N GLN A 199 4.96 -4.51 -0.01
CA GLN A 199 5.97 -4.52 -1.08
C GLN A 199 6.61 -3.14 -1.31
N TYR A 200 5.82 -2.06 -1.27
CA TYR A 200 6.29 -0.71 -1.62
C TYR A 200 6.55 0.22 -0.43
N GLY A 201 6.41 -0.27 0.80
CA GLY A 201 6.62 0.53 2.01
C GLY A 201 5.75 0.09 3.19
N SER A 202 5.61 0.96 4.18
CA SER A 202 4.83 0.68 5.38
C SER A 202 3.93 1.85 5.80
N VAL A 203 2.85 1.53 6.52
CA VAL A 203 1.87 2.49 7.02
C VAL A 203 1.60 2.25 8.50
N GLN A 204 1.28 3.31 9.24
CA GLN A 204 0.98 3.23 10.67
C GLN A 204 -0.23 4.10 11.00
N ARG A 205 -1.12 3.58 11.86
CA ARG A 205 -2.21 4.37 12.45
C ARG A 205 -1.65 5.28 13.54
N THR A 206 -1.99 6.56 13.46
CA THR A 206 -1.56 7.58 14.41
C THR A 206 -2.70 8.52 14.72
N SER A 207 -2.69 9.15 15.90
CA SER A 207 -3.69 10.15 16.26
C SER A 207 -3.08 11.56 16.26
N ARG A 208 -3.89 12.52 15.82
CA ARG A 208 -3.62 13.94 15.92
C ARG A 208 -4.69 14.56 16.79
N ARG A 209 -4.24 15.31 17.80
CA ARG A 209 -5.11 16.09 18.67
C ARG A 209 -5.15 17.53 18.20
N ASN A 210 -6.27 17.96 17.62
CA ASN A 210 -6.53 19.36 17.31
C ASN A 210 -7.21 20.03 18.51
N ARG A 211 -6.84 21.29 18.76
CA ARG A 211 -7.48 22.13 19.79
C ARG A 211 -7.97 23.42 19.16
N SER A 212 -9.23 23.76 19.40
CA SER A 212 -9.86 25.03 19.04
C SER A 212 -10.43 25.66 20.29
N LEU A 213 -10.38 26.99 20.40
CA LEU A 213 -10.98 27.66 21.55
C LEU A 213 -12.50 27.42 21.54
N LYS A 214 -13.05 27.21 22.73
CA LYS A 214 -14.51 27.29 22.93
C LYS A 214 -15.00 28.70 22.66
N ASP A 215 -16.31 28.87 22.62
CA ASP A 215 -16.92 30.18 22.49
C ASP A 215 -16.38 31.16 23.56
N GLU A 216 -16.26 32.42 23.15
CA GLU A 216 -15.63 33.47 23.93
C GLU A 216 -16.25 33.62 25.34
N GLU A 217 -17.58 33.49 25.44
CA GLU A 217 -18.30 33.58 26.70
C GLU A 217 -17.92 32.45 27.66
N THR A 218 -17.88 31.21 27.17
CA THR A 218 -17.44 30.03 27.93
C THR A 218 -15.99 30.18 28.39
N VAL A 219 -15.10 30.64 27.52
CA VAL A 219 -13.68 30.84 27.85
C VAL A 219 -13.53 31.89 28.95
N LEU A 220 -14.14 33.07 28.78
CA LEU A 220 -14.04 34.16 29.76
C LEU A 220 -14.64 33.76 31.11
N LYS A 221 -15.76 33.03 31.11
CA LYS A 221 -16.39 32.54 32.34
C LYS A 221 -15.47 31.58 33.10
N VAL A 222 -14.85 30.62 32.41
CA VAL A 222 -13.93 29.66 33.03
C VAL A 222 -12.70 30.37 33.61
N LEU A 223 -12.18 31.39 32.91
CA LEU A 223 -11.05 32.18 33.38
C LEU A 223 -11.41 33.07 34.59
N ASP A 224 -12.61 33.66 34.60
CA ASP A 224 -13.13 34.46 35.71
C ASP A 224 -13.36 33.61 36.98
N GLU A 225 -13.96 32.42 36.82
CA GLU A 225 -14.12 31.43 37.90
C GLU A 225 -12.78 30.96 38.48
N ALA A 226 -11.70 31.02 37.69
CA ALA A 226 -10.34 30.71 38.11
C ALA A 226 -9.56 31.91 38.67
N GLY A 227 -10.21 33.08 38.81
CA GLY A 227 -9.63 34.29 39.40
C GLY A 227 -8.80 35.15 38.44
N VAL A 228 -9.01 35.01 37.12
CA VAL A 228 -8.37 35.86 36.10
C VAL A 228 -9.32 37.00 35.74
N ASP A 229 -8.95 38.23 36.12
CA ASP A 229 -9.73 39.42 35.78
C ASP A 229 -9.92 39.56 34.26
N ARG A 230 -11.18 39.75 33.85
CA ARG A 230 -11.61 40.05 32.47
C ARG A 230 -10.84 41.19 31.77
N GLU A 231 -10.25 42.11 32.53
CA GLU A 231 -9.44 43.21 32.00
C GLU A 231 -8.07 42.75 31.47
N ARG A 232 -7.60 41.55 31.86
CA ARG A 232 -6.34 40.96 31.37
C ARG A 232 -6.50 40.25 30.01
N VAL A 233 -7.73 39.96 29.58
CA VAL A 233 -8.03 39.24 28.33
C VAL A 233 -8.99 40.08 27.48
N MET A 234 -8.48 41.18 26.93
CA MET A 234 -9.25 42.12 26.08
C MET A 234 -9.66 41.51 24.71
N SER A 235 -9.08 40.38 24.33
CA SER A 235 -9.47 39.54 23.19
C SER A 235 -9.12 38.09 23.51
N VAL A 236 -10.07 37.16 23.29
CA VAL A 236 -9.86 35.73 23.51
C VAL A 236 -9.14 35.15 22.28
N ASP A 237 -7.83 35.33 22.26
CA ASP A 237 -6.95 34.73 21.26
C ASP A 237 -6.20 33.54 21.87
N ARG A 238 -5.99 32.49 21.06
CA ARG A 238 -5.36 31.23 21.48
C ARG A 238 -4.07 31.44 22.27
N SER A 239 -3.18 32.30 21.77
CA SER A 239 -1.89 32.56 22.41
C SER A 239 -2.03 33.14 23.82
N LYS A 240 -3.00 34.03 24.05
CA LYS A 240 -3.24 34.64 25.37
C LYS A 240 -3.87 33.65 26.35
N VAL A 241 -4.77 32.79 25.86
CA VAL A 241 -5.37 31.74 26.67
C VAL A 241 -4.31 30.71 27.08
N ASP A 242 -3.42 30.32 26.17
CA ASP A 242 -2.29 29.44 26.50
C ASP A 242 -1.37 30.06 27.57
N GLU A 243 -1.01 31.35 27.44
CA GLU A 243 -0.21 32.07 28.46
C GLU A 243 -0.88 32.13 29.84
N VAL A 244 -2.22 32.24 29.88
CA VAL A 244 -2.98 32.24 31.14
C VAL A 244 -3.03 30.83 31.75
N LEU A 245 -3.21 29.79 30.93
CA LEU A 245 -3.21 28.39 31.38
C LEU A 245 -1.87 27.93 31.95
N ASP A 246 -0.76 28.55 31.56
CA ASP A 246 0.56 28.27 32.16
C ASP A 246 0.67 28.72 33.62
N VAL A 247 -0.14 29.71 34.03
CA VAL A 247 -0.09 30.32 35.37
C VAL A 247 -1.27 29.86 36.25
N VAL A 248 -2.33 29.35 35.63
CA VAL A 248 -3.59 29.03 36.29
C VAL A 248 -3.90 27.54 36.12
N THR A 249 -4.25 26.87 37.22
CA THR A 249 -4.61 25.44 37.21
C THR A 249 -6.03 25.21 36.68
N VAL A 250 -6.25 25.52 35.39
CA VAL A 250 -7.48 25.21 34.67
C VAL A 250 -7.16 24.10 33.65
N PRO A 251 -7.95 23.02 33.59
CA PRO A 251 -7.72 22.00 32.59
C PRO A 251 -7.96 22.58 31.19
N ALA A 252 -7.08 22.29 30.24
CA ALA A 252 -7.20 22.80 28.87
C ALA A 252 -8.56 22.46 28.22
N SER A 253 -9.17 21.33 28.57
CA SER A 253 -10.51 20.93 28.10
C SER A 253 -11.66 21.82 28.60
N ALA A 254 -11.44 22.65 29.62
CA ALA A 254 -12.43 23.64 30.04
C ALA A 254 -12.49 24.83 29.08
N VAL A 255 -11.39 25.13 28.39
CA VAL A 255 -11.22 26.33 27.56
C VAL A 255 -11.10 26.01 26.06
N TYR A 256 -10.65 24.80 25.73
CA TYR A 256 -10.52 24.28 24.37
C TYR A 256 -11.52 23.16 24.12
N ASP A 257 -12.13 23.19 22.93
CA ASP A 257 -12.65 22.00 22.28
C ASP A 257 -11.47 21.21 21.70
N ILE A 258 -11.45 19.93 22.04
CA ILE A 258 -10.34 19.05 21.71
C ILE A 258 -10.91 17.91 20.89
N GLU A 259 -10.48 17.85 19.64
CA GLU A 259 -10.84 16.79 18.70
C GLU A 259 -9.63 15.90 18.48
N GLU A 260 -9.79 14.60 18.67
CA GLU A 260 -8.80 13.61 18.31
C GLU A 260 -9.21 12.98 16.98
N GLN A 261 -8.32 13.08 15.99
CA GLN A 261 -8.51 12.53 14.66
C GLN A 261 -7.44 11.48 14.43
N GLU A 262 -7.88 10.29 14.05
CA GLU A 262 -6.98 9.21 13.67
C GLU A 262 -6.75 9.23 12.17
N TYR A 263 -5.52 8.95 11.77
CA TYR A 263 -5.15 8.93 10.36
C TYR A 263 -4.07 7.88 10.12
N VAL A 264 -4.07 7.33 8.91
CA VAL A 264 -2.97 6.48 8.46
C VAL A 264 -1.85 7.35 7.93
N ARG A 265 -0.66 7.10 8.45
CA ARG A 265 0.57 7.77 8.04
C ARG A 265 1.47 6.77 7.34
N LYS A 266 1.99 7.15 6.17
CA LYS A 266 3.12 6.46 5.53
C LYS A 266 4.35 6.53 6.45
N ALA A 267 4.87 5.38 6.85
CA ALA A 267 6.02 5.27 7.74
C ALA A 267 7.32 5.19 6.93
N GLU A 268 7.44 4.20 6.05
CA GLU A 268 8.62 3.99 5.21
C GLU A 268 8.24 3.72 3.74
N VAL A 269 9.22 3.87 2.85
CA VAL A 269 9.10 3.57 1.41
C VAL A 269 10.23 2.63 1.04
N ASN A 270 9.92 1.56 0.32
CA ASN A 270 10.92 0.66 -0.26
C ASN A 270 11.22 1.12 -1.70
N GLU A 271 12.27 1.91 -1.87
CA GLU A 271 12.64 2.49 -3.17
C GLU A 271 13.27 1.45 -4.11
N ASP A 272 14.15 0.58 -3.59
CA ASP A 272 14.81 -0.47 -4.37
C ASP A 272 13.80 -1.41 -5.03
N THR A 273 12.77 -1.84 -4.27
CA THR A 273 11.72 -2.71 -4.83
C THR A 273 10.88 -2.01 -5.91
N LYS A 274 10.69 -0.69 -5.81
CA LYS A 274 9.99 0.07 -6.86
C LYS A 274 10.83 0.16 -8.12
N GLU A 275 12.12 0.43 -7.98
CA GLU A 275 13.04 0.55 -9.10
C GLU A 275 13.18 -0.78 -9.85
N THR A 276 13.42 -1.88 -9.13
CA THR A 276 13.50 -3.23 -9.72
C THR A 276 12.21 -3.60 -10.44
N ARG A 277 11.04 -3.36 -9.82
CA ARG A 277 9.75 -3.66 -10.45
C ARG A 277 9.52 -2.80 -11.70
N LEU A 278 9.85 -1.52 -11.65
CA LEU A 278 9.71 -0.62 -12.79
C LEU A 278 10.62 -1.05 -13.94
N GLN A 279 11.86 -1.44 -13.64
CA GLN A 279 12.79 -1.93 -14.66
C GLN A 279 12.26 -3.21 -15.32
N GLY A 280 11.76 -4.18 -14.53
CA GLY A 280 11.14 -5.39 -15.08
C GLY A 280 9.91 -5.10 -15.96
N LEU A 281 9.09 -4.11 -15.60
CA LEU A 281 7.97 -3.67 -16.45
C LEU A 281 8.46 -3.05 -17.76
N LYS A 282 9.52 -2.24 -17.73
CA LYS A 282 10.14 -1.66 -18.94
C LYS A 282 10.71 -2.74 -19.84
N ASP A 283 11.42 -3.70 -19.27
CA ASP A 283 12.02 -4.81 -20.03
C ASP A 283 10.94 -5.68 -20.68
N SER A 284 9.83 -5.93 -19.97
CA SER A 284 8.65 -6.62 -20.50
C SER A 284 7.99 -5.85 -21.65
N LEU A 285 7.86 -4.52 -21.52
CA LEU A 285 7.28 -3.67 -22.57
C LEU A 285 8.18 -3.62 -23.81
N ALA A 286 9.49 -3.48 -23.64
CA ALA A 286 10.47 -3.46 -24.74
C ALA A 286 10.56 -4.81 -25.47
N THR A 287 10.26 -5.92 -24.78
CA THR A 287 10.20 -7.25 -25.39
C THR A 287 8.87 -7.49 -26.11
N SER A 288 7.86 -6.66 -25.86
CA SER A 288 6.52 -6.74 -26.45
C SER A 288 6.36 -5.91 -27.73
N ASP A 289 7.45 -5.66 -28.48
CA ASP A 289 7.42 -5.10 -29.84
C ASP A 289 6.71 -6.08 -30.80
N GLU A 290 5.39 -6.19 -30.65
CA GLU A 290 4.49 -6.86 -31.56
C GLU A 290 4.28 -5.93 -32.78
N PRO A 291 4.41 -6.44 -34.02
CA PRO A 291 4.32 -5.62 -35.23
C PRO A 291 2.97 -4.90 -35.42
N GLU A 292 1.92 -5.25 -34.68
CA GLU A 292 0.64 -4.55 -34.65
C GLU A 292 0.68 -3.23 -33.84
N ALA A 293 1.63 -3.07 -32.90
CA ALA A 293 1.78 -1.84 -32.11
C ALA A 293 2.36 -0.68 -32.94
N GLU A 294 3.16 -0.98 -33.96
CA GLU A 294 3.74 0.05 -34.85
C GLU A 294 2.67 0.63 -35.79
N GLU A 295 1.77 -0.22 -36.33
CA GLU A 295 0.63 0.25 -37.13
C GLU A 295 -0.32 1.15 -36.31
N LEU A 296 -0.57 0.80 -35.05
CA LEU A 296 -1.40 1.61 -34.14
C LEU A 296 -0.74 2.96 -33.79
N ARG A 297 0.59 3.00 -33.63
CA ARG A 297 1.33 4.26 -33.41
C ARG A 297 1.26 5.17 -34.63
N GLU A 298 1.44 4.62 -35.84
CA GLU A 298 1.28 5.39 -37.09
C GLU A 298 -0.15 5.91 -37.26
N GLU A 299 -1.17 5.11 -36.93
CA GLU A 299 -2.58 5.54 -37.01
C GLU A 299 -2.91 6.67 -36.02
N ILE A 300 -2.35 6.61 -34.80
CA ILE A 300 -2.50 7.67 -33.80
C ILE A 300 -1.79 8.96 -34.25
N GLU A 301 -0.56 8.89 -34.77
CA GLU A 301 0.14 10.07 -35.32
C GLU A 301 -0.64 10.72 -36.46
N GLU A 302 -1.25 9.92 -37.35
CA GLU A 302 -2.08 10.44 -38.44
C GLU A 302 -3.33 11.15 -37.91
N LEU A 303 -3.97 10.59 -36.87
CA LEU A 303 -5.13 11.18 -36.21
C LEU A 303 -4.79 12.49 -35.49
N GLU A 304 -3.66 12.55 -34.77
CA GLU A 304 -3.18 13.76 -34.09
C GLU A 304 -2.82 14.87 -35.09
N SER A 305 -2.13 14.52 -36.17
CA SER A 305 -1.83 15.44 -37.27
C SER A 305 -3.12 16.01 -37.89
N ARG A 306 -4.13 15.17 -38.10
CA ARG A 306 -5.44 15.60 -38.63
C ARG A 306 -6.21 16.49 -37.66
N ILE A 307 -6.14 16.23 -36.36
CA ILE A 307 -6.73 17.09 -35.33
C ILE A 307 -6.02 18.45 -35.33
N ASN A 308 -4.70 18.49 -35.41
CA ASN A 308 -3.93 19.74 -35.48
C ASN A 308 -4.31 20.56 -36.73
N GLU A 309 -4.36 19.96 -37.92
CA GLU A 309 -4.80 20.66 -39.13
C GLU A 309 -6.23 21.25 -39.01
N LEU A 310 -7.16 20.49 -38.41
CA LEU A 310 -8.55 20.94 -38.21
C LEU A 310 -8.67 22.04 -37.16
N THR A 311 -7.75 22.09 -36.19
CA THR A 311 -7.74 23.07 -35.10
C THR A 311 -7.03 24.36 -35.53
N GLU A 312 -5.98 24.25 -36.35
CA GLU A 312 -5.34 25.39 -37.02
C GLU A 312 -6.28 26.09 -38.02
N PHE A 313 -7.11 25.35 -38.76
CA PHE A 313 -8.08 25.96 -39.68
C PHE A 313 -9.19 26.76 -38.98
N ARG A 314 -9.54 26.42 -37.74
CA ARG A 314 -10.56 27.16 -36.95
C ARG A 314 -10.02 28.48 -36.39
N SER A 315 -8.71 28.59 -36.13
CA SER A 315 -8.11 29.85 -35.69
C SER A 315 -8.03 30.88 -36.84
N GLY A 316 -7.91 30.42 -38.09
CA GLY A 316 -7.91 31.28 -39.29
C GLY A 316 -9.27 31.82 -39.73
N GLN A 317 -10.40 31.19 -39.39
CA GLN A 317 -11.74 31.66 -39.76
C GLN A 317 -12.38 32.64 -38.76
N THR A 318 -11.77 32.86 -37.59
CA THR A 318 -12.32 33.77 -36.57
C THR A 318 -11.73 35.20 -36.65
N PHE A 319 -10.86 35.46 -37.64
CA PHE A 319 -10.35 36.78 -37.96
C PHE A 319 -10.57 37.12 -39.44
N SER A 320 -11.81 37.43 -39.80
CA SER A 320 -12.14 38.30 -40.95
C SER A 320 -13.42 39.07 -40.66
#